data_AF-A0A955KJM3-F1
#
_entry.id   AF-A0A955KJM3-F1
#
_cell.length_a   1.000
_cell.length_b   1.000
_cell.length_c   1.000
_cell.angle_alpha   90.00
_cell.angle_beta   90.00
_cell.angle_gamma   90.00
#
_symmetry.space_group_name_H-M   'P 1'
#
loop_
_entity.id
_entity.type
_entity.pdbx_description
1 polymer ?
#
loop_
_entity_poly.entity_id
_entity_poly.type
_entity_poly.pdbx_seq_one_letter_code
_entity_poly.pdbx_strand_id
1 'polypeptide(L)'
;MHSIQKILSHTTGEARFLKIIALATHLRERYEQNNQETKKTARVLEAIIHEYGELGDWFGENATTIKTSEYDDYVNGVDLVVELSDDDFSHHLALAVDVTFGSKHVHKKFQKIKEEIDAEKLAEVKYFESHGFRGTLKQVPRIVVGAECDTVRQLAALWNSGDKAALAGHEIRNILQAEIATELETFLAYAEKNGKRNAARSFRQALGVLSLTKMRDGGLTSKTPADAMFQSILEGLKLFK
;
A
#
# COMPACT_ATOMS: atom_id res chain seq x y z
N MET A 1 8.37 13.46 -21.70
CA MET A 1 7.70 13.97 -20.47
C MET A 1 7.28 15.45 -20.55
N HIS A 2 7.98 16.32 -21.30
CA HIS A 2 7.68 17.76 -21.35
C HIS A 2 6.41 18.19 -22.13
N SER A 3 5.83 17.33 -22.98
CA SER A 3 4.63 17.68 -23.77
C SER A 3 3.29 17.36 -23.09
N ILE A 4 3.28 16.63 -21.97
CA ILE A 4 2.04 16.14 -21.33
C ILE A 4 1.46 17.18 -20.36
N GLN A 5 2.32 17.94 -19.66
CA GLN A 5 1.87 18.99 -18.73
C GLN A 5 1.15 20.16 -19.42
N LYS A 6 1.44 20.41 -20.70
CA LYS A 6 0.89 21.55 -21.45
C LYS A 6 -0.56 21.35 -21.92
N ILE A 7 -1.08 20.12 -21.89
CA ILE A 7 -2.43 19.77 -22.39
C ILE A 7 -3.51 19.88 -21.28
N LEU A 8 -3.11 20.13 -20.03
CA LEU A 8 -3.98 20.11 -18.86
C LEU A 8 -4.54 21.50 -18.44
N SER A 9 -4.14 22.60 -19.10
CA SER A 9 -4.38 23.95 -18.57
C SER A 9 -5.76 24.57 -18.83
N HIS A 10 -6.57 24.10 -19.79
CA HIS A 10 -7.89 24.71 -20.07
C HIS A 10 -8.94 23.69 -20.55
N THR A 11 -9.72 23.08 -19.66
CA THR A 11 -10.90 22.28 -20.06
C THR A 11 -11.90 22.17 -18.92
N THR A 12 -13.19 22.15 -19.24
CA THR A 12 -14.32 21.99 -18.31
C THR A 12 -14.22 20.68 -17.51
N GLY A 13 -14.92 20.60 -16.37
CA GLY A 13 -14.83 19.46 -15.44
C GLY A 13 -15.11 18.09 -16.09
N GLU A 14 -16.07 18.04 -17.01
CA GLU A 14 -16.46 16.84 -17.74
C GLU A 14 -15.36 16.37 -18.73
N ALA A 15 -14.72 17.31 -19.43
CA ALA A 15 -13.62 17.01 -20.33
C ALA A 15 -12.35 16.56 -19.59
N ARG A 16 -12.13 17.01 -18.35
CA ARG A 16 -11.07 16.49 -17.48
C ARG A 16 -11.36 15.07 -17.01
N PHE A 17 -12.61 14.78 -16.66
CA PHE A 17 -13.04 13.45 -16.23
C PHE A 17 -12.90 12.39 -17.33
N LEU A 18 -13.33 12.69 -18.56
CA LEU A 18 -13.18 11.78 -19.70
C LEU A 18 -11.70 11.50 -20.05
N LYS A 19 -10.82 12.50 -19.93
CA LYS A 19 -9.37 12.30 -20.11
C LYS A 19 -8.76 11.37 -19.06
N ILE A 20 -9.26 11.46 -17.82
CA ILE A 20 -8.83 10.61 -16.71
C ILE A 20 -9.23 9.15 -16.95
N ILE A 21 -10.48 8.91 -17.36
CA ILE A 21 -10.95 7.56 -17.73
C ILE A 21 -10.12 7.02 -18.89
N ALA A 22 -9.95 7.80 -19.97
CA ALA A 22 -9.18 7.35 -21.13
C ALA A 22 -7.71 7.02 -20.79
N LEU A 23 -7.09 7.77 -19.87
CA LEU A 23 -5.74 7.47 -19.39
C LEU A 23 -5.70 6.18 -18.60
N ALA A 24 -6.63 5.98 -17.65
CA ALA A 24 -6.71 4.76 -16.86
C ALA A 24 -6.95 3.53 -17.76
N THR A 25 -7.87 3.61 -18.71
CA THR A 25 -8.14 2.55 -19.69
C THR A 25 -6.91 2.24 -20.55
N HIS A 26 -6.23 3.26 -21.08
CA HIS A 26 -5.03 3.04 -21.90
C HIS A 26 -3.87 2.43 -21.11
N LEU A 27 -3.66 2.89 -19.87
CA LEU A 27 -2.65 2.30 -18.98
C LEU A 27 -3.01 0.86 -18.63
N ARG A 28 -4.28 0.58 -18.32
CA ARG A 28 -4.79 -0.77 -18.08
C ARG A 28 -4.51 -1.70 -19.26
N GLU A 29 -4.89 -1.33 -20.47
CA GLU A 29 -4.68 -2.14 -21.68
C GLU A 29 -3.20 -2.45 -21.91
N ARG A 30 -2.33 -1.43 -21.76
CA ARG A 30 -0.88 -1.58 -21.87
C ARG A 30 -0.31 -2.44 -20.74
N TYR A 31 -0.86 -2.30 -19.54
CA TYR A 31 -0.48 -3.08 -18.38
C TYR A 31 -0.92 -4.54 -18.52
N GLU A 32 -2.08 -4.83 -19.12
CA GLU A 32 -2.67 -6.17 -19.29
C GLU A 32 -1.95 -7.05 -20.33
N GLN A 33 -1.28 -6.48 -21.34
CA GLN A 33 -0.67 -7.23 -22.46
C GLN A 33 0.58 -8.09 -22.11
N ASN A 34 1.29 -7.87 -20.99
CA ASN A 34 2.66 -8.41 -20.82
C ASN A 34 2.96 -9.53 -19.78
N ASN A 35 2.00 -10.14 -19.05
CA ASN A 35 2.27 -11.29 -18.15
C ASN A 35 0.99 -11.80 -17.47
N GLN A 36 0.23 -12.72 -18.08
CA GLN A 36 -1.10 -13.06 -17.55
C GLN A 36 -1.09 -13.82 -16.22
N GLU A 37 -0.13 -14.72 -16.00
CA GLU A 37 -0.13 -15.59 -14.82
C GLU A 37 0.37 -14.85 -13.56
N THR A 38 1.50 -14.15 -13.70
CA THR A 38 2.12 -13.25 -12.71
C THR A 38 1.05 -12.27 -12.21
N LYS A 39 0.26 -11.63 -13.10
CA LYS A 39 -0.79 -10.69 -12.71
C LYS A 39 -1.98 -11.33 -12.00
N LYS A 40 -2.38 -12.55 -12.37
CA LYS A 40 -3.47 -13.25 -11.67
C LYS A 40 -3.07 -13.51 -10.22
N THR A 41 -1.83 -13.91 -9.97
CA THR A 41 -1.29 -14.10 -8.62
C THR A 41 -1.31 -12.79 -7.81
N ALA A 42 -0.86 -11.67 -8.40
CA ALA A 42 -0.91 -10.36 -7.76
C ALA A 42 -2.32 -9.98 -7.31
N ARG A 43 -3.29 -10.09 -8.23
CA ARG A 43 -4.69 -9.73 -7.97
C ARG A 43 -5.36 -10.62 -6.94
N VAL A 44 -4.96 -11.90 -6.86
CA VAL A 44 -5.42 -12.80 -5.80
C VAL A 44 -4.88 -12.35 -4.45
N LEU A 45 -3.57 -12.01 -4.37
CA LEU A 45 -2.99 -11.50 -3.13
C LEU A 45 -3.65 -10.18 -2.71
N GLU A 46 -3.84 -9.23 -3.64
CA GLU A 46 -4.57 -7.98 -3.40
C GLU A 46 -5.98 -8.22 -2.86
N ALA A 47 -6.73 -9.15 -3.47
CA ALA A 47 -8.09 -9.48 -3.03
C ALA A 47 -8.10 -10.09 -1.62
N ILE A 48 -7.16 -10.99 -1.33
CA ILE A 48 -7.04 -11.62 -0.01
C ILE A 48 -6.63 -10.58 1.04
N ILE A 49 -5.65 -9.71 0.76
CA ILE A 49 -5.24 -8.64 1.67
C ILE A 49 -6.39 -7.65 1.91
N HIS A 50 -7.19 -7.33 0.88
CA HIS A 50 -8.37 -6.48 1.07
C HIS A 50 -9.42 -7.16 1.94
N GLU A 51 -9.77 -8.42 1.68
CA GLU A 51 -10.83 -9.10 2.45
C GLU A 51 -10.39 -9.45 3.88
N TYR A 52 -9.20 -10.01 4.04
CA TYR A 52 -8.69 -10.48 5.34
C TYR A 52 -7.83 -9.46 6.08
N GLY A 53 -7.48 -8.36 5.43
CA GLY A 53 -6.82 -7.23 6.09
C GLY A 53 -7.64 -6.70 7.26
N GLU A 54 -8.96 -6.62 7.05
CA GLU A 54 -9.95 -6.24 8.06
C GLU A 54 -10.48 -7.47 8.83
N LEU A 55 -10.96 -8.52 8.15
CA LEU A 55 -11.55 -9.68 8.84
C LEU A 55 -10.59 -10.46 9.75
N GLY A 56 -9.29 -10.36 9.50
CA GLY A 56 -8.24 -11.05 10.25
C GLY A 56 -7.33 -10.10 11.03
N ASP A 57 -7.66 -8.82 11.12
CA ASP A 57 -6.87 -7.80 11.82
C ASP A 57 -5.39 -7.80 11.37
N TRP A 58 -5.13 -7.94 10.07
CA TRP A 58 -3.75 -7.96 9.57
C TRP A 58 -3.09 -6.59 9.70
N PHE A 59 -3.88 -5.53 9.55
CA PHE A 59 -3.46 -4.16 9.81
C PHE A 59 -3.84 -3.65 11.21
N GLY A 60 -4.51 -4.48 12.00
CA GLY A 60 -5.01 -4.18 13.34
C GLY A 60 -6.52 -4.10 13.47
N GLU A 61 -7.04 -4.25 14.69
CA GLU A 61 -8.49 -4.24 15.01
C GLU A 61 -9.22 -2.95 14.59
N ASN A 62 -8.48 -1.84 14.48
CA ASN A 62 -9.04 -0.53 14.12
C ASN A 62 -8.73 -0.14 12.66
N ALA A 63 -8.42 -1.13 11.82
CA ALA A 63 -8.05 -0.91 10.44
C ALA A 63 -9.15 -1.37 9.48
N THR A 64 -9.60 -0.45 8.64
CA THR A 64 -10.49 -0.74 7.51
C THR A 64 -9.71 -0.68 6.22
N THR A 65 -9.86 -1.67 5.36
CA THR A 65 -9.21 -1.65 4.05
C THR A 65 -10.17 -1.20 2.96
N ILE A 66 -9.73 -0.25 2.14
CA ILE A 66 -10.54 0.38 1.11
C ILE A 66 -9.82 0.21 -0.23
N LYS A 67 -10.44 -0.50 -1.17
CA LYS A 67 -9.91 -0.63 -2.52
C LYS A 67 -9.96 0.72 -3.23
N THR A 68 -8.90 1.08 -3.94
CA THR A 68 -8.83 2.34 -4.67
C THR A 68 -9.54 2.27 -6.03
N SER A 69 -9.73 3.43 -6.65
CA SER A 69 -10.26 3.52 -8.01
C SER A 69 -9.24 2.98 -9.04
N GLU A 70 -9.71 2.54 -10.22
CA GLU A 70 -8.79 2.14 -11.32
C GLU A 70 -7.81 3.26 -11.70
N TYR A 71 -8.19 4.53 -11.55
CA TYR A 71 -7.27 5.63 -11.77
C TYR A 71 -6.15 5.65 -10.72
N ASP A 72 -6.50 5.49 -9.44
CA ASP A 72 -5.53 5.54 -8.35
C ASP A 72 -4.60 4.30 -8.37
N ASP A 73 -5.12 3.13 -8.77
CA ASP A 73 -4.34 1.94 -9.09
C ASP A 73 -3.38 2.21 -10.27
N TYR A 74 -3.88 2.46 -11.48
CA TYR A 74 -3.01 2.51 -12.67
C TYR A 74 -2.13 3.78 -12.77
N VAL A 75 -2.61 4.92 -12.27
CA VAL A 75 -1.89 6.20 -12.40
C VAL A 75 -1.10 6.52 -11.14
N ASN A 76 -1.72 6.36 -9.96
CA ASN A 76 -1.07 6.68 -8.70
C ASN A 76 -0.34 5.46 -8.09
N GLY A 77 -0.57 4.24 -8.59
CA GLY A 77 0.08 3.01 -8.14
C GLY A 77 -0.34 2.62 -6.72
N VAL A 78 -1.56 2.93 -6.29
CA VAL A 78 -2.05 2.61 -4.94
C VAL A 78 -3.14 1.57 -5.08
N ASP A 79 -2.91 0.34 -4.61
CA ASP A 79 -3.88 -0.76 -4.78
C ASP A 79 -5.01 -0.68 -3.75
N LEU A 80 -4.65 -0.33 -2.51
CA LEU A 80 -5.60 -0.14 -1.42
C LEU A 80 -5.12 0.96 -0.46
N VAL A 81 -6.10 1.53 0.24
CA VAL A 81 -5.90 2.42 1.38
C VAL A 81 -6.28 1.66 2.64
N VAL A 82 -5.39 1.62 3.61
CA VAL A 82 -5.76 1.22 4.98
C VAL A 82 -6.12 2.48 5.74
N GLU A 83 -7.38 2.61 6.12
CA GLU A 83 -7.89 3.66 6.99
C GLU A 83 -7.82 3.17 8.43
N LEU A 84 -7.09 3.90 9.27
CA LEU A 84 -6.97 3.57 10.69
C LEU A 84 -7.79 4.57 11.52
N SER A 85 -8.69 4.06 12.35
CA SER A 85 -9.52 4.87 13.25
C SER A 85 -9.03 4.80 14.69
N ASP A 86 -9.21 5.91 15.42
CA ASP A 86 -9.14 5.94 16.89
C ASP A 86 -10.53 6.34 17.41
N ASP A 87 -10.95 5.77 18.53
CA ASP A 87 -12.31 5.90 19.10
C ASP A 87 -12.67 7.36 19.44
N ASP A 88 -11.66 8.24 19.53
CA ASP A 88 -11.74 9.62 20.04
C ASP A 88 -11.58 10.75 19.00
N PHE A 89 -12.03 10.54 17.75
CA PHE A 89 -12.18 11.53 16.64
C PHE A 89 -11.13 11.49 15.49
N SER A 90 -11.67 11.39 14.26
CA SER A 90 -11.32 12.10 13.00
C SER A 90 -9.89 12.12 12.44
N HIS A 91 -8.96 11.35 12.97
CA HIS A 91 -7.67 11.15 12.33
C HIS A 91 -7.72 9.95 11.40
N HIS A 92 -8.30 10.15 10.22
CA HIS A 92 -8.20 9.20 9.10
C HIS A 92 -6.75 9.16 8.65
N LEU A 93 -5.99 8.22 9.19
CA LEU A 93 -4.68 7.92 8.68
C LEU A 93 -4.84 6.89 7.58
N ALA A 94 -4.46 7.29 6.37
CA ALA A 94 -4.43 6.42 5.22
C ALA A 94 -3.01 5.88 5.01
N LEU A 95 -2.87 4.58 4.79
CA LEU A 95 -1.67 3.96 4.22
C LEU A 95 -1.97 3.53 2.80
N ALA A 96 -1.23 4.08 1.84
CA ALA A 96 -1.23 3.61 0.48
C ALA A 96 -0.40 2.33 0.41
N VAL A 97 -1.06 1.20 0.18
CA VAL A 97 -0.39 -0.11 0.09
C VAL A 97 -0.24 -0.48 -1.37
N ASP A 98 0.99 -0.77 -1.76
CA ASP A 98 1.35 -1.25 -3.08
C ASP A 98 1.76 -2.71 -2.99
N VAL A 99 0.84 -3.60 -3.34
CA VAL A 99 1.00 -5.05 -3.26
C VAL A 99 1.94 -5.50 -4.36
N THR A 100 2.88 -6.36 -4.01
CA THR A 100 3.84 -6.90 -4.97
C THR A 100 4.09 -8.37 -4.69
N PHE A 101 4.53 -9.06 -5.73
CA PHE A 101 4.88 -10.47 -5.66
C PHE A 101 6.17 -10.67 -6.46
N GLY A 102 7.11 -11.38 -5.86
CA GLY A 102 8.47 -11.49 -6.39
C GLY A 102 9.27 -10.18 -6.35
N SER A 103 10.60 -10.32 -6.38
CA SER A 103 11.56 -9.26 -6.06
C SER A 103 11.82 -8.23 -7.18
N LYS A 104 11.45 -8.55 -8.42
CA LYS A 104 11.89 -7.83 -9.63
C LYS A 104 11.46 -6.35 -9.70
N HIS A 105 10.36 -6.00 -9.03
CA HIS A 105 9.77 -4.65 -9.10
C HIS A 105 9.90 -3.85 -7.81
N VAL A 106 10.37 -4.48 -6.74
CA VAL A 106 10.50 -3.90 -5.40
C VAL A 106 11.35 -2.64 -5.42
N HIS A 107 12.51 -2.70 -6.08
CA HIS A 107 13.42 -1.56 -6.19
C HIS A 107 12.77 -0.31 -6.82
N LYS A 108 11.95 -0.49 -7.87
CA LYS A 108 11.27 0.65 -8.53
C LYS A 108 10.22 1.30 -7.62
N LYS A 109 9.50 0.48 -6.85
CA LYS A 109 8.50 0.97 -5.87
C LYS A 109 9.19 1.77 -4.76
N PHE A 110 10.29 1.26 -4.20
CA PHE A 110 11.07 2.00 -3.21
C PHE A 110 11.71 3.27 -3.76
N GLN A 111 12.21 3.26 -5.00
CA GLN A 111 12.73 4.47 -5.62
C GLN A 111 11.65 5.55 -5.75
N LYS A 112 10.43 5.19 -6.14
CA LYS A 112 9.28 6.11 -6.17
C LYS A 112 8.98 6.67 -4.78
N ILE A 113 8.96 5.83 -3.74
CA ILE A 113 8.76 6.29 -2.35
C ILE A 113 9.85 7.28 -1.94
N LYS A 114 11.12 6.97 -2.26
CA LYS A 114 12.23 7.88 -1.96
C LYS A 114 12.05 9.23 -2.63
N GLU A 115 11.66 9.26 -3.91
CA GLU A 115 11.37 10.48 -4.65
C GLU A 115 10.20 11.27 -4.03
N GLU A 116 9.14 10.59 -3.59
CA GLU A 116 8.00 11.18 -2.87
C GLU A 116 8.46 11.85 -1.55
N ILE A 117 9.31 11.17 -0.75
CA ILE A 117 9.86 11.71 0.49
C ILE A 117 10.79 12.90 0.22
N ASP A 118 11.70 12.76 -0.75
CA ASP A 118 12.67 13.79 -1.11
C ASP A 118 11.97 15.07 -1.59
N ALA A 119 10.83 14.94 -2.26
CA ALA A 119 10.00 16.04 -2.73
C ALA A 119 9.04 16.64 -1.68
N GLU A 120 8.96 16.06 -0.48
CA GLU A 120 7.91 16.35 0.54
C GLU A 120 6.48 16.27 -0.02
N LYS A 121 6.27 15.35 -0.96
CA LYS A 121 4.98 15.13 -1.64
C LYS A 121 4.73 13.63 -1.68
N LEU A 122 4.13 13.12 -0.61
CA LEU A 122 3.72 11.71 -0.54
C LEU A 122 2.52 11.43 -1.46
N ALA A 123 2.04 10.20 -1.44
CA ALA A 123 0.99 9.74 -2.34
C ALA A 123 -0.30 10.58 -2.24
N GLU A 124 -0.99 10.65 -3.38
CA GLU A 124 -2.32 11.26 -3.53
C GLU A 124 -3.29 10.18 -4.00
N VAL A 125 -4.44 10.06 -3.32
CA VAL A 125 -5.55 9.19 -3.73
C VAL A 125 -6.71 10.09 -4.11
N LYS A 126 -6.99 10.22 -5.41
CA LYS A 126 -7.87 11.26 -5.95
C LYS A 126 -9.34 11.00 -5.68
N TYR A 127 -9.75 9.75 -5.78
CA TYR A 127 -11.14 9.33 -5.72
C TYR A 127 -11.38 8.44 -4.50
N PHE A 128 -10.98 8.95 -3.34
CA PHE A 128 -11.18 8.24 -2.08
C PHE A 128 -12.61 8.46 -1.56
N GLU A 129 -13.21 7.38 -1.06
CA GLU A 129 -14.55 7.36 -0.49
C GLU A 129 -14.55 6.44 0.73
N SER A 130 -14.81 7.00 1.91
CA SER A 130 -15.01 6.30 3.17
C SER A 130 -16.21 6.90 3.92
N HIS A 131 -16.60 6.33 5.06
CA HIS A 131 -17.80 6.75 5.79
C HIS A 131 -17.81 8.26 6.10
N GLY A 132 -18.63 9.00 5.35
CA GLY A 132 -18.80 10.45 5.52
C GLY A 132 -17.78 11.33 4.79
N PHE A 133 -16.80 10.75 4.09
CA PHE A 133 -15.81 11.50 3.31
C PHE A 133 -15.73 11.01 1.86
N ARG A 134 -15.81 11.95 0.92
CA ARG A 134 -15.54 11.70 -0.49
C ARG A 134 -14.66 12.81 -1.03
N GLY A 135 -13.51 12.45 -1.57
CA GLY A 135 -12.57 13.44 -2.09
C GLY A 135 -11.16 12.91 -2.28
N THR A 136 -10.20 13.83 -2.26
CA THR A 136 -8.79 13.51 -2.49
C THR A 136 -8.04 13.46 -1.17
N LEU A 137 -7.40 12.32 -0.88
CA LEU A 137 -6.40 12.21 0.17
C LEU A 137 -5.03 12.65 -0.36
N LYS A 138 -4.29 13.41 0.43
CA LYS A 138 -2.95 13.91 0.10
C LYS A 138 -2.00 13.61 1.24
N GLN A 139 -0.71 13.58 0.94
CA GLN A 139 0.34 13.33 1.92
C GLN A 139 0.18 11.96 2.61
N VAL A 140 -0.32 10.99 1.85
CA VAL A 140 -0.57 9.62 2.30
C VAL A 140 0.75 8.83 2.28
N PRO A 141 1.24 8.34 3.44
CA PRO A 141 2.38 7.42 3.47
C PRO A 141 2.14 6.21 2.58
N ARG A 142 3.15 5.84 1.79
CA ARG A 142 3.13 4.65 0.96
C ARG A 142 4.05 3.58 1.54
N ILE A 143 3.60 2.33 1.49
CA ILE A 143 4.34 1.13 1.85
C ILE A 143 4.20 0.06 0.76
N VAL A 144 5.10 -0.91 0.76
CA VAL A 144 5.15 -1.99 -0.22
C VAL A 144 5.09 -3.32 0.49
N VAL A 145 3.94 -3.97 0.43
CA VAL A 145 3.77 -5.30 1.04
C VAL A 145 3.82 -6.39 -0.02
N GLY A 146 4.28 -7.57 0.34
CA GLY A 146 4.30 -8.67 -0.62
C GLY A 146 4.34 -10.05 -0.01
N ALA A 147 4.24 -11.04 -0.89
CA ALA A 147 4.40 -12.44 -0.54
C ALA A 147 5.11 -13.21 -1.64
N GLU A 148 5.78 -14.30 -1.27
CA GLU A 148 6.28 -15.29 -2.22
C GLU A 148 5.15 -16.00 -2.98
N CYS A 149 5.47 -16.50 -4.18
CA CYS A 149 4.50 -17.15 -5.05
C CYS A 149 3.86 -18.38 -4.40
N ASP A 150 4.64 -19.18 -3.65
CA ASP A 150 4.13 -20.36 -2.96
C ASP A 150 3.19 -19.96 -1.82
N THR A 151 3.50 -18.90 -1.08
CA THR A 151 2.61 -18.32 -0.07
C THR A 151 1.30 -17.86 -0.69
N VAL A 152 1.34 -17.16 -1.83
CA VAL A 152 0.10 -16.73 -2.51
C VAL A 152 -0.72 -17.93 -2.98
N ARG A 153 -0.10 -19.01 -3.45
CA ARG A 153 -0.81 -20.25 -3.84
C ARG A 153 -1.49 -20.91 -2.65
N GLN A 154 -0.82 -20.95 -1.48
CA GLN A 154 -1.39 -21.49 -0.25
C GLN A 154 -2.59 -20.65 0.20
N LEU A 155 -2.44 -19.32 0.23
CA LEU A 155 -3.53 -18.40 0.54
C LEU A 155 -4.71 -18.55 -0.42
N ALA A 156 -4.45 -18.67 -1.73
CA ALA A 156 -5.48 -18.90 -2.72
C ALA A 156 -6.26 -20.21 -2.49
N ALA A 157 -5.56 -21.28 -2.09
CA ALA A 157 -6.18 -22.56 -1.78
C ALA A 157 -7.08 -22.47 -0.53
N LEU A 158 -6.61 -21.80 0.53
CA LEU A 158 -7.41 -21.55 1.75
C LEU A 158 -8.62 -20.66 1.47
N TRP A 159 -8.45 -19.65 0.62
CA TRP A 159 -9.54 -18.76 0.22
C TRP A 159 -10.60 -19.50 -0.58
N ASN A 160 -10.19 -20.36 -1.51
CA ASN A 160 -11.11 -21.19 -2.29
C ASN A 160 -11.79 -22.29 -1.47
N SER A 161 -11.19 -22.78 -0.38
CA SER A 161 -11.83 -23.74 0.53
C SER A 161 -12.81 -23.09 1.51
N GLY A 162 -12.81 -21.75 1.62
CA GLY A 162 -13.63 -21.00 2.56
C GLY A 162 -13.16 -21.10 4.01
N ASP A 163 -11.91 -21.54 4.26
CA ASP A 163 -11.36 -21.69 5.61
C ASP A 163 -10.92 -20.33 6.18
N LYS A 164 -11.91 -19.57 6.65
CA LYS A 164 -11.69 -18.21 7.16
C LYS A 164 -10.79 -18.16 8.40
N ALA A 165 -10.84 -19.17 9.26
CA ALA A 165 -10.04 -19.22 10.47
C ALA A 165 -8.55 -19.44 10.15
N ALA A 166 -8.26 -20.36 9.21
CA ALA A 166 -6.90 -20.57 8.74
C ALA A 166 -6.32 -19.34 8.03
N LEU A 167 -7.13 -18.60 7.27
CA LEU A 167 -6.70 -17.34 6.64
C LEU A 167 -6.42 -16.24 7.67
N ALA A 168 -7.32 -16.02 8.62
CA ALA A 168 -7.13 -15.00 9.66
C ALA A 168 -5.87 -15.28 10.50
N GLY A 169 -5.61 -16.56 10.82
CA GLY A 169 -4.44 -17.01 11.57
C GLY A 169 -3.18 -17.31 10.74
N HIS A 170 -3.16 -17.01 9.44
CA HIS A 170 -2.06 -17.37 8.56
C HIS A 170 -0.77 -16.63 8.91
N GLU A 171 0.39 -17.29 8.82
CA GLU A 171 1.69 -16.71 9.21
C GLU A 171 2.08 -15.45 8.42
N ILE A 172 1.55 -15.32 7.19
CA ILE A 172 1.73 -14.12 6.35
C ILE A 172 1.32 -12.84 7.08
N ARG A 173 0.33 -12.90 7.99
CA ARG A 173 -0.09 -11.75 8.82
C ARG A 173 1.12 -11.14 9.54
N ASN A 174 1.93 -11.99 10.18
CA ASN A 174 3.09 -11.55 10.94
C ASN A 174 4.19 -10.99 10.03
N ILE A 175 4.34 -11.54 8.82
CA ILE A 175 5.31 -11.08 7.82
C ILE A 175 4.91 -9.69 7.32
N LEU A 176 3.66 -9.50 6.91
CA LEU A 176 3.14 -8.22 6.45
C LEU A 176 3.28 -7.15 7.55
N GLN A 177 2.93 -7.48 8.79
CA GLN A 177 3.10 -6.55 9.92
C GLN A 177 4.58 -6.17 10.16
N ALA A 178 5.51 -7.11 9.98
CA ALA A 178 6.94 -6.85 10.06
C ALA A 178 7.43 -5.97 8.91
N GLU A 179 6.97 -6.22 7.68
CA GLU A 179 7.22 -5.40 6.49
C GLU A 179 6.80 -3.95 6.74
N ILE A 180 5.53 -3.74 7.05
CA ILE A 180 4.93 -2.43 7.28
C ILE A 180 5.71 -1.64 8.34
N ALA A 181 5.99 -2.27 9.48
CA ALA A 181 6.71 -1.61 10.57
C ALA A 181 8.15 -1.22 10.17
N THR A 182 8.87 -2.15 9.54
CA THR A 182 10.26 -1.94 9.13
C THR A 182 10.36 -0.83 8.07
N GLU A 183 9.45 -0.80 7.11
CA GLU A 183 9.37 0.24 6.10
C GLU A 183 9.11 1.61 6.73
N LEU A 184 8.06 1.73 7.56
CA LEU A 184 7.68 3.01 8.17
C LEU A 184 8.78 3.57 9.09
N GLU A 185 9.44 2.72 9.89
CA GLU A 185 10.57 3.12 10.74
C GLU A 185 11.74 3.63 9.88
N THR A 186 12.05 2.92 8.79
CA THR A 186 13.12 3.31 7.87
C THR A 186 12.82 4.63 7.17
N PHE A 187 11.60 4.80 6.66
CA PHE A 187 11.18 6.02 5.97
C PHE A 187 11.12 7.22 6.90
N LEU A 188 10.65 7.04 8.13
CA LEU A 188 10.67 8.07 9.17
C LEU A 188 12.12 8.52 9.45
N ALA A 189 13.02 7.57 9.74
CA ALA A 189 14.41 7.88 10.04
C ALA A 189 15.10 8.61 8.87
N TYR A 190 14.86 8.18 7.63
CA TYR A 190 15.36 8.86 6.45
C TYR A 190 14.79 10.27 6.28
N ALA A 191 13.48 10.44 6.45
CA ALA A 191 12.83 11.73 6.36
C ALA A 191 13.36 12.71 7.42
N GLU A 192 13.54 12.27 8.66
CA GLU A 192 14.09 13.06 9.76
C GLU A 192 15.55 13.46 9.50
N LYS A 193 16.40 12.50 9.12
CA LYS A 193 17.81 12.74 8.77
C LYS A 193 17.97 13.79 7.66
N ASN A 194 17.05 13.82 6.70
CA ASN A 194 17.09 14.73 5.55
C ASN A 194 16.21 15.98 5.72
N GLY A 195 15.68 16.22 6.92
CA GLY A 195 14.88 17.42 7.22
C GLY A 195 13.52 17.50 6.50
N LYS A 196 12.97 16.37 6.04
CA LYS A 196 11.69 16.26 5.34
C LYS A 196 10.53 16.22 6.35
N ARG A 197 10.19 17.39 6.90
CA ARG A 197 9.28 17.54 8.06
C ARG A 197 7.87 17.04 7.80
N ASN A 198 7.31 17.29 6.61
CA ASN A 198 5.95 16.88 6.28
C ASN A 198 5.87 15.35 6.14
N ALA A 199 6.82 14.77 5.41
CA ALA A 199 6.92 13.33 5.26
C ALA A 199 7.13 12.63 6.61
N ALA A 200 8.07 13.11 7.43
CA ALA A 200 8.34 12.57 8.76
C ALA A 200 7.09 12.62 9.66
N ARG A 201 6.29 13.69 9.59
CA ARG A 201 5.02 13.77 10.34
C ARG A 201 4.06 12.66 9.93
N SER A 202 3.83 12.47 8.63
CA SER A 202 2.91 11.44 8.14
C SER A 202 3.36 10.02 8.54
N PHE A 203 4.66 9.70 8.43
CA PHE A 203 5.18 8.40 8.87
C PHE A 203 5.12 8.21 10.39
N ARG A 204 5.34 9.27 11.18
CA ARG A 204 5.21 9.18 12.64
C ARG A 204 3.76 8.91 13.06
N GLN A 205 2.79 9.55 12.40
CA GLN A 205 1.39 9.25 12.62
C GLN A 205 1.09 7.79 12.27
N ALA A 206 1.61 7.30 11.13
CA ALA A 206 1.51 5.89 10.73
C ALA A 206 2.01 4.90 11.79
N LEU A 207 3.22 5.12 12.31
CA LEU A 207 3.78 4.27 13.35
C LEU A 207 3.04 4.36 14.67
N GLY A 208 2.55 5.56 15.02
CA GLY A 208 1.79 5.77 16.26
C GLY A 208 0.57 4.86 16.32
N VAL A 209 -0.22 4.81 15.24
CA VAL A 209 -1.43 3.99 15.21
C VAL A 209 -1.09 2.50 15.22
N LEU A 210 -0.11 2.05 14.42
CA LEU A 210 0.32 0.64 14.44
C LEU A 210 0.88 0.18 15.78
N SER A 211 1.56 1.07 16.52
CA SER A 211 2.13 0.74 17.83
C SER A 211 1.05 0.56 18.90
N LEU A 212 -0.04 1.33 18.82
CA LEU A 212 -1.21 1.16 19.68
C LEU A 212 -1.88 -0.21 19.44
N THR A 213 -1.92 -0.66 18.18
CA THR A 213 -2.39 -2.00 17.82
C THR A 213 -1.48 -3.10 18.37
N LYS A 214 -0.15 -2.96 18.23
CA LYS A 214 0.82 -3.96 18.71
C LYS A 214 0.80 -4.17 20.22
N MET A 215 0.42 -3.16 21.01
CA MET A 215 0.31 -3.27 22.47
C MET A 215 -0.88 -4.13 22.92
N ARG A 216 -1.89 -4.36 22.07
CA ARG A 216 -3.05 -5.21 22.37
C ARG A 216 -2.82 -6.70 22.08
N ASP A 217 -2.03 -7.03 21.05
CA ASP A 217 -1.94 -8.40 20.50
C ASP A 217 -0.74 -9.26 20.96
N GLY A 218 0.07 -8.80 21.92
CA GLY A 218 1.09 -9.69 22.53
C GLY A 218 2.32 -10.00 21.66
N GLY A 219 2.59 -9.21 20.62
CA GLY A 219 3.94 -9.01 20.08
C GLY A 219 4.34 -9.81 18.84
N LEU A 220 4.97 -9.10 17.90
CA LEU A 220 5.74 -9.66 16.77
C LEU A 220 6.75 -10.69 17.29
N THR A 221 6.71 -11.90 16.75
CA THR A 221 7.74 -12.90 17.03
C THR A 221 9.10 -12.36 16.58
N SER A 222 10.10 -12.38 17.46
CA SER A 222 11.45 -11.84 17.24
C SER A 222 12.27 -12.55 16.14
N LYS A 223 11.71 -13.56 15.47
CA LYS A 223 12.33 -14.20 14.32
C LYS A 223 11.92 -13.44 13.06
N THR A 224 12.91 -12.82 12.40
CA THR A 224 12.80 -12.37 11.02
C THR A 224 12.24 -13.53 10.18
N PRO A 225 11.08 -13.37 9.53
CA PRO A 225 10.54 -14.39 8.66
C PRO A 225 11.57 -14.78 7.59
N ALA A 226 11.79 -16.08 7.40
CA ALA A 226 12.66 -16.61 6.36
C ALA A 226 11.96 -16.60 5.00
N ASP A 227 11.46 -15.43 4.61
CA ASP A 227 10.73 -15.20 3.37
C ASP A 227 11.61 -14.30 2.45
N ALA A 228 11.86 -14.75 1.23
CA ALA A 228 12.72 -14.05 0.28
C ALA A 228 12.07 -12.76 -0.25
N MET A 229 10.74 -12.64 -0.21
CA MET A 229 10.05 -11.38 -0.49
C MET A 229 10.37 -10.36 0.62
N PHE A 230 10.32 -10.76 1.88
CA PHE A 230 10.74 -9.89 3.00
C PHE A 230 12.21 -9.49 2.88
N GLN A 231 13.10 -10.43 2.53
CA GLN A 231 14.52 -10.09 2.26
C GLN A 231 14.68 -9.10 1.10
N SER A 232 13.84 -9.20 0.06
CA SER A 232 13.83 -8.26 -1.06
C SER A 232 13.38 -6.86 -0.64
N ILE A 233 12.44 -6.78 0.29
CA ILE A 233 12.04 -5.51 0.93
C ILE A 233 13.20 -4.93 1.73
N LEU A 234 13.86 -5.72 2.58
CA LEU A 234 15.03 -5.28 3.34
C LEU A 234 16.17 -4.78 2.45
N GLU A 235 16.39 -5.43 1.30
CA GLU A 235 17.36 -4.98 0.31
C GLU A 235 16.96 -3.63 -0.30
N GLY A 236 15.68 -3.48 -0.68
CA GLY A 236 15.13 -2.22 -1.20
C GLY A 236 15.26 -1.07 -0.21
N LEU A 237 15.07 -1.34 1.08
CA LEU A 237 15.20 -0.35 2.16
C LEU A 237 16.62 0.19 2.34
N LYS A 238 17.65 -0.47 1.80
CA LYS A 238 19.02 0.09 1.80
C LYS A 238 19.14 1.41 1.03
N LEU A 239 18.19 1.72 0.14
CA LEU A 239 18.12 3.02 -0.56
C LEU A 239 17.91 4.23 0.34
N PHE A 240 17.52 4.00 1.60
CA PHE A 240 17.15 5.03 2.57
C PHE A 240 18.20 5.17 3.70
N LYS A 241 19.36 4.54 3.58
CA LYS A 241 20.45 4.61 4.57
C LYS A 241 21.40 5.78 4.29
#